data_AF-A0A086BJV2-F1
#
_entry.id   AF-A0A086BJV2-F1
#
_cell.length_a   1.000
_cell.length_b   1.000
_cell.length_c   1.000
_cell.angle_alpha   90.00
_cell.angle_beta   90.00
_cell.angle_gamma   90.00
#
_symmetry.space_group_name_H-M   'P 1'
#
loop_
_entity.id
_entity.type
_entity.pdbx_description
1 polymer ?
#
loop_
_entity_poly.entity_id
_entity_poly.type
_entity_poly.pdbx_seq_one_letter_code
_entity_poly.pdbx_strand_id
1 'polypeptide(L)'
;MKKVYIVFFAILVFSCNNKISQPIVDYSTDYTTNDRMLSMAASLNKQKQQTLILIDNKQSDFNKLQSLIDKKRIKNLVIIKDSTEIQKLNYSYDKVKTIIVATKD
;
A
#
# COMPACT_ATOMS: atom_id res chain seq x y z
N MET A 1 63.12 -15.10 12.27
CA MET A 1 61.66 -15.32 12.31
C MET A 1 61.23 -15.57 13.75
N LYS A 2 60.47 -14.65 14.37
CA LYS A 2 59.74 -14.80 15.65
C LYS A 2 58.84 -13.55 15.76
N LYS A 3 57.71 -13.55 15.04
CA LYS A 3 56.35 -13.79 15.55
C LYS A 3 55.86 -12.67 16.48
N VAL A 4 55.27 -11.68 15.83
CA VAL A 4 54.35 -10.65 16.32
C VAL A 4 53.22 -11.32 17.09
N TYR A 5 53.10 -11.04 18.40
CA TYR A 5 52.00 -11.54 19.24
C TYR A 5 51.63 -10.56 20.36
N ILE A 6 51.41 -9.27 20.07
CA ILE A 6 50.85 -8.36 21.08
C ILE A 6 49.94 -7.33 20.41
N VAL A 7 48.89 -7.77 19.69
CA VAL A 7 47.81 -6.84 19.27
C VAL A 7 46.41 -7.47 19.32
N PHE A 8 46.26 -8.76 19.67
CA PHE A 8 44.97 -9.45 19.51
C PHE A 8 44.09 -9.55 20.77
N PHE A 9 44.47 -8.92 21.90
CA PHE A 9 43.75 -9.11 23.17
C PHE A 9 42.85 -7.93 23.59
N ALA A 10 42.80 -6.83 22.83
CA ALA A 10 42.09 -5.61 23.24
C ALA A 10 40.69 -5.43 22.61
N ILE A 11 40.15 -6.42 21.89
CA ILE A 11 38.88 -6.26 21.13
C ILE A 11 37.67 -6.87 21.87
N LEU A 12 37.86 -7.58 22.98
CA LEU A 12 36.77 -8.39 23.59
C LEU A 12 35.96 -7.70 24.70
N VAL A 13 36.25 -6.46 25.09
CA VAL A 13 35.56 -5.79 26.24
C VAL A 13 34.55 -4.70 25.89
N PHE A 14 34.26 -4.48 24.60
CA PHE A 14 33.25 -3.49 24.17
C PHE A 14 31.92 -4.09 23.69
N SER A 15 31.66 -5.38 23.96
CA SER A 15 30.37 -5.99 23.60
C SER A 15 29.40 -6.06 24.78
N CYS A 16 28.26 -5.43 24.58
CA CYS A 16 26.96 -5.67 25.21
C CYS A 16 26.81 -5.35 26.70
N ASN A 17 26.26 -4.17 27.01
CA ASN A 17 25.16 -4.03 27.97
C ASN A 17 24.42 -2.70 27.78
N ASN A 18 23.75 -2.55 26.64
CA ASN A 18 22.59 -1.67 26.55
C ASN A 18 21.44 -2.52 26.04
N LYS A 19 20.73 -3.19 26.95
CA LYS A 19 19.38 -3.66 26.64
C LYS A 19 18.56 -2.40 26.37
N ILE A 20 18.45 -2.04 25.10
CA ILE A 20 17.49 -1.04 24.63
C ILE A 20 16.14 -1.59 25.08
N SER A 21 15.56 -0.96 26.10
CA SER A 21 14.20 -1.23 26.53
C SER A 21 13.31 -0.90 25.34
N GLN A 22 12.99 -1.91 24.54
CA GLN A 22 11.99 -1.75 23.51
C GLN A 22 10.68 -1.47 24.26
N PRO A 23 9.96 -0.41 23.91
CA PRO A 23 8.67 -0.14 24.54
C PRO A 23 7.82 -1.39 24.38
N ILE A 24 7.27 -1.90 25.50
CA ILE A 24 6.25 -2.93 25.45
C ILE A 24 5.07 -2.27 24.74
N VAL A 25 4.91 -2.58 23.46
CA VAL A 25 3.77 -2.11 22.69
C VAL A 25 2.58 -2.93 23.15
N ASP A 26 1.76 -2.33 24.00
CA ASP A 26 0.52 -2.91 24.50
C ASP A 26 -0.53 -2.87 23.36
N TYR A 27 -0.45 -3.87 22.47
CA TYR A 27 -1.48 -4.07 21.47
C TYR A 27 -2.74 -4.58 22.16
N SER A 28 -3.90 -4.05 21.77
CA SER A 28 -5.19 -4.63 22.14
C SER A 28 -5.15 -6.15 21.91
N THR A 29 -5.37 -6.93 22.97
CA THR A 29 -5.27 -8.39 23.01
C THR A 29 -6.39 -9.11 22.27
N ASP A 30 -7.35 -8.36 21.68
CA ASP A 30 -8.37 -8.94 20.83
C ASP A 30 -7.80 -9.26 19.44
N TYR A 31 -7.19 -10.44 19.37
CA TYR A 31 -6.69 -11.04 18.14
C TYR A 31 -7.70 -11.01 17.01
N THR A 32 -9.00 -11.19 17.31
CA THR A 32 -10.05 -11.23 16.29
C THR A 32 -10.28 -9.85 15.66
N THR A 33 -10.16 -8.79 16.44
CA THR A 33 -10.26 -7.41 15.95
C THR A 33 -9.06 -7.06 15.07
N ASN A 34 -7.85 -7.47 15.46
CA ASN A 34 -6.64 -7.24 14.66
C ASN A 34 -6.68 -7.98 13.31
N ASP A 35 -7.13 -9.24 13.29
CA ASP A 35 -7.26 -10.04 12.07
C ASP A 35 -8.30 -9.45 11.10
N ARG A 36 -9.43 -8.96 11.63
CA ARG A 36 -10.45 -8.24 10.85
C ARG A 36 -9.91 -6.96 10.23
N MET A 37 -9.11 -6.20 10.98
CA MET A 37 -8.49 -4.98 10.46
C MET A 37 -7.49 -5.28 9.35
N LEU A 38 -6.64 -6.28 9.51
CA LEU A 38 -5.65 -6.70 8.51
C LEU A 38 -6.34 -7.22 7.24
N SER A 39 -7.34 -8.08 7.37
CA SER A 39 -8.11 -8.60 6.23
C SER A 39 -8.88 -7.50 5.49
N MET A 40 -9.43 -6.51 6.22
CA MET A 40 -10.06 -5.34 5.60
C MET A 40 -9.04 -4.49 4.84
N ALA A 41 -7.87 -4.22 5.42
CA ALA A 41 -6.81 -3.46 4.77
C ALA A 41 -6.31 -4.17 3.48
N ALA A 42 -6.14 -5.49 3.54
CA ALA A 42 -5.77 -6.31 2.38
C ALA A 42 -6.86 -6.25 1.29
N SER A 43 -8.13 -6.33 1.67
CA SER A 43 -9.27 -6.25 0.75
C SER A 43 -9.34 -4.89 0.05
N LEU A 44 -9.16 -3.79 0.79
CA LEU A 44 -9.11 -2.44 0.23
C LEU A 44 -7.94 -2.25 -0.73
N ASN A 45 -6.76 -2.77 -0.38
CA ASN A 45 -5.59 -2.71 -1.26
C ASN A 45 -5.82 -3.50 -2.55
N LYS A 46 -6.41 -4.69 -2.46
CA LYS A 46 -6.78 -5.49 -3.64
C LYS A 46 -7.77 -4.75 -4.53
N GLN A 47 -8.79 -4.12 -3.96
CA GLN A 47 -9.75 -3.30 -4.73
C GLN A 47 -9.05 -2.13 -5.44
N LYS A 48 -8.14 -1.42 -4.77
CA LYS A 48 -7.35 -0.34 -5.39
C LYS A 48 -6.51 -0.85 -6.55
N GLN A 49 -5.87 -2.01 -6.42
CA GLN A 49 -5.07 -2.62 -7.49
C GLN A 49 -5.91 -3.07 -8.68
N GLN A 50 -7.15 -3.51 -8.44
CA GLN A 50 -8.08 -3.96 -9.48
C GLN A 50 -8.96 -2.84 -10.05
N THR A 51 -8.71 -1.58 -9.66
CA THR A 51 -9.44 -0.41 -10.14
C THR A 51 -8.57 0.41 -11.09
N LEU A 52 -9.02 0.56 -12.33
CA LEU A 52 -8.41 1.49 -13.28
C LEU A 52 -9.11 2.85 -13.17
N ILE A 53 -8.35 3.93 -13.05
CA ILE A 53 -8.88 5.29 -12.97
C ILE A 53 -8.45 6.05 -14.21
N LEU A 54 -9.43 6.58 -14.95
CA LEU A 54 -9.24 7.38 -16.15
C LEU A 54 -9.79 8.79 -15.88
N ILE A 55 -8.92 9.80 -15.91
CA ILE A 55 -9.30 11.21 -15.83
C ILE A 55 -9.01 11.86 -17.19
N ASP A 56 -10.04 12.39 -17.84
CA ASP A 56 -9.98 12.89 -19.23
C ASP A 56 -9.33 11.87 -20.18
N ASN A 57 -9.79 10.62 -20.09
CA ASN A 57 -9.29 9.46 -20.86
C ASN A 57 -7.80 9.12 -20.61
N LYS A 58 -7.16 9.70 -19.59
CA LYS A 58 -5.78 9.37 -19.21
C LYS A 58 -5.77 8.60 -17.90
N GLN A 59 -4.96 7.55 -17.84
CA GLN A 59 -4.76 6.80 -16.60
C GLN A 59 -4.22 7.72 -15.50
N SER A 60 -4.80 7.60 -14.31
CA SER A 60 -4.47 8.41 -13.14
C SER A 60 -4.54 7.56 -11.87
N ASP A 61 -4.05 8.09 -10.77
CA ASP A 61 -4.17 7.46 -9.45
C ASP A 61 -5.40 7.92 -8.67
N PHE A 62 -5.68 7.22 -7.57
CA PHE A 62 -6.78 7.49 -6.67
C PHE A 62 -6.64 8.82 -5.94
N ASN A 63 -5.42 9.24 -5.59
CA ASN A 63 -5.18 10.48 -4.85
C ASN A 63 -5.57 11.71 -5.67
N LYS A 64 -5.28 11.68 -6.98
CA LYS A 64 -5.64 12.73 -7.92
C LYS A 64 -7.15 12.76 -8.15
N LEU A 65 -7.81 11.61 -8.27
CA LEU A 65 -9.27 11.54 -8.32
C LEU A 65 -9.89 12.13 -7.05
N GLN A 66 -9.43 11.70 -5.87
CA GLN A 66 -9.90 12.21 -4.58
C GLN A 66 -9.73 13.73 -4.48
N SER A 67 -8.55 14.25 -4.84
CA SER A 67 -8.30 15.70 -4.82
C SER A 67 -9.24 16.49 -5.73
N LEU A 68 -9.61 15.93 -6.89
CA LEU A 68 -10.57 16.58 -7.80
C LEU A 68 -12.00 16.52 -7.25
N ILE A 69 -12.39 15.43 -6.60
CA ILE A 69 -13.69 15.29 -5.92
C ILE A 69 -13.79 16.30 -4.78
N ASP A 70 -12.78 16.38 -3.91
CA ASP A 70 -12.75 17.30 -2.76
C ASP A 70 -12.85 18.76 -3.20
N LYS A 71 -12.22 19.09 -4.33
CA LYS A 71 -12.25 20.44 -4.94
C LYS A 71 -13.51 20.68 -5.80
N LYS A 72 -14.43 19.72 -5.89
CA LYS A 72 -15.63 19.77 -6.75
C LYS A 72 -15.29 20.09 -8.22
N ARG A 73 -14.19 19.54 -8.73
CA ARG A 73 -13.68 19.74 -10.10
C ARG A 73 -13.95 18.55 -11.03
N ILE A 74 -14.89 17.69 -10.67
CA ILE A 74 -15.35 16.58 -11.50
C ILE A 74 -16.70 16.96 -12.08
N LYS A 75 -16.76 17.02 -13.41
CA LYS A 75 -17.99 17.28 -14.15
C LYS A 75 -18.83 16.02 -14.33
N ASN A 76 -18.19 14.92 -14.73
CA ASN A 76 -18.83 13.60 -14.89
C ASN A 76 -18.02 12.54 -14.18
N LEU A 77 -18.71 11.57 -13.59
CA LEU A 77 -18.12 10.38 -12.97
C LEU A 77 -18.93 9.16 -13.39
N VAL A 78 -18.27 8.19 -14.02
CA VAL A 78 -18.87 6.92 -14.45
C VAL A 78 -18.06 5.79 -13.82
N ILE A 79 -18.76 4.81 -13.24
CA ILE A 79 -18.14 3.64 -12.62
C ILE A 79 -18.64 2.40 -13.36
N ILE A 80 -17.73 1.72 -14.04
CA ILE A 80 -17.99 0.51 -14.81
C ILE A 80 -17.50 -0.69 -14.00
N LYS A 81 -18.40 -1.60 -13.68
CA LYS A 81 -18.10 -2.87 -12.99
C LYS A 81 -18.51 -4.10 -13.81
N ASP A 82 -19.27 -3.89 -14.88
CA ASP A 82 -19.72 -4.95 -15.76
C ASP A 82 -18.55 -5.56 -16.53
N SER A 83 -18.44 -6.88 -16.48
CA SER A 83 -17.32 -7.59 -17.09
C SER A 83 -17.32 -7.48 -18.63
N THR A 84 -18.50 -7.45 -19.24
CA THR A 84 -18.66 -7.34 -20.70
C THR A 84 -18.23 -5.95 -21.17
N GLU A 85 -18.63 -4.91 -20.45
CA GLU A 85 -18.26 -3.52 -20.75
C GLU A 85 -16.75 -3.30 -20.58
N ILE A 86 -16.14 -3.85 -19.53
CA ILE A 86 -14.68 -3.79 -19.31
C ILE A 86 -13.92 -4.51 -20.43
N GLN A 87 -14.40 -5.69 -20.85
CA GLN A 87 -13.79 -6.43 -21.95
C GLN A 87 -13.95 -5.71 -23.30
N LYS A 88 -15.09 -5.04 -23.56
CA LYS A 88 -15.28 -4.19 -24.75
C LYS A 88 -14.31 -3.02 -24.81
N LEU A 89 -13.83 -2.56 -23.65
CA LEU A 89 -12.78 -1.54 -23.53
C LEU A 89 -11.36 -2.11 -23.65
N ASN A 90 -11.21 -3.39 -24.06
CA ASN A 90 -9.94 -4.12 -24.19
C ASN A 90 -9.16 -4.29 -22.87
N TYR A 91 -9.85 -4.28 -21.73
CA TYR A 91 -9.24 -4.61 -20.44
C TYR A 91 -9.57 -6.03 -20.01
N SER A 92 -8.57 -6.76 -19.52
CA SER A 92 -8.78 -8.10 -18.93
C SER A 92 -9.51 -7.97 -17.60
N TYR A 93 -10.68 -8.60 -17.50
CA TYR A 93 -11.47 -8.60 -16.27
C TYR A 93 -10.78 -9.35 -15.13
N ASP A 94 -9.80 -10.22 -15.40
CA ASP A 94 -9.03 -10.91 -14.36
C ASP A 94 -8.13 -9.93 -13.57
N LYS A 95 -7.68 -8.87 -14.24
CA LYS A 95 -6.80 -7.84 -13.67
C LYS A 95 -7.59 -6.60 -13.23
N VAL A 96 -8.54 -6.15 -14.05
CA VAL A 96 -9.32 -4.93 -13.82
C VAL A 96 -10.77 -5.31 -13.55
N LYS A 97 -11.23 -5.10 -12.30
CA LYS A 97 -12.61 -5.38 -11.87
C LYS A 97 -13.49 -4.14 -11.90
N THR A 98 -12.89 -2.96 -11.86
CA THR A 98 -13.62 -1.68 -11.88
C THR A 98 -12.85 -0.69 -12.75
N ILE A 99 -13.57 0.07 -13.58
CA ILE A 99 -13.03 1.24 -14.28
C ILE A 99 -13.80 2.46 -13.80
N ILE A 100 -13.09 3.47 -13.31
CA ILE A 100 -13.66 4.77 -12.97
C ILE A 100 -13.24 5.74 -14.06
N VAL A 101 -14.21 6.32 -14.76
CA VAL A 101 -14.00 7.35 -15.77
C VAL A 101 -14.50 8.67 -15.23
N ALA A 102 -13.65 9.68 -15.21
CA ALA A 102 -14.00 11.01 -14.75
C ALA A 102 -13.55 12.08 -15.74
N THR A 103 -14.34 13.15 -15.87
CA THR A 103 -13.97 14.33 -16.67
C THR A 103 -13.85 15.54 -15.76
N LYS A 104 -12.78 16.32 -15.97
CA LYS A 104 -12.57 17.57 -15.23
C LYS A 104 -13.53 18.66 -15.70
N ASP A 105 -13.86 19.56 -14.78
CA ASP A 105 -14.52 20.84 -15.05
C ASP A 105 -13.49 21.94 -15.38
#